data_AF-A0A8J3FX22-F1
#
_entry.id   AF-A0A8J3FX22-F1
#
_cell.length_a   1.000
_cell.length_b   1.000
_cell.length_c   1.000
_cell.angle_alpha   90.00
_cell.angle_beta   90.00
_cell.angle_gamma   90.00
#
_symmetry.space_group_name_H-M   'P 1'
#
loop_
_entity.id
_entity.type
_entity.pdbx_description
1 polymer ?
#
loop_
_entity_poly.entity_id
_entity_poly.type
_entity_poly.pdbx_seq_one_letter_code
_entity_poly.pdbx_strand_id
1 'polypeptide(L)'
;MAYRYDPIAHALAAPVHVEANFVGACVVLSLVPRRTTWRYGARSLPVVLLDLGHAVASLLAAATACNIPAHAVVGIPGERLAALAGLPWDAGAVRWPGCAPEYPLAVVHMLVHKPVDRLGITASCPQAEPGEHLFPLVDGALRELCTAADDRPDRANLAVDNRAETLLARRSAAWPLRGNVPDEALRSILAAARSISTPDPPATAGSAAASATTPPTFLVEQLPITASAVGVRERRQAATAHRRRAGERPSPSASPTGHLRRDHAISTLLIRPDEHRELAAALAPRSCGQPQATESAALLLVAGTPEPTPRQARHDLVHAGLAVHQAWLAATRLGLRARPVGCWIDAVLRLPERRRLLHALALGPAPMDRS
;
A
#
# COMPACT_ATOMS: atom_id res chain seq x y z
N MET A 1 17.43 -21.99 -1.45
CA MET A 1 16.22 -22.60 -2.05
C MET A 1 15.13 -21.56 -2.12
N ALA A 2 14.41 -21.48 -3.23
CA ALA A 2 13.18 -20.70 -3.37
C ALA A 2 12.00 -21.63 -3.59
N TYR A 3 10.84 -21.28 -3.04
CA TYR A 3 9.62 -22.06 -3.12
C TYR A 3 8.48 -21.17 -3.58
N ARG A 4 7.50 -21.77 -4.27
CA ARG A 4 6.20 -21.14 -4.53
C ARG A 4 5.21 -21.59 -3.47
N TYR A 5 4.46 -20.65 -2.90
CA TYR A 5 3.36 -20.98 -2.00
C TYR A 5 2.06 -21.21 -2.79
N ASP A 6 1.43 -22.37 -2.57
CA ASP A 6 0.09 -22.69 -3.03
C ASP A 6 -0.92 -22.45 -1.90
N PRO A 7 -1.77 -21.40 -1.99
CA PRO A 7 -2.74 -21.09 -0.95
C PRO A 7 -3.94 -22.06 -0.89
N ILE A 8 -4.20 -22.86 -1.94
CA ILE A 8 -5.29 -23.84 -1.95
C ILE A 8 -4.85 -25.11 -1.26
N ALA A 9 -3.66 -25.61 -1.60
CA ALA A 9 -3.08 -26.78 -0.95
C ALA A 9 -2.45 -26.48 0.42
N HIS A 10 -2.30 -25.19 0.75
CA HIS A 10 -1.55 -24.71 1.91
C HIS A 10 -0.14 -25.33 1.98
N ALA A 11 0.56 -25.34 0.84
CA ALA A 11 1.82 -26.05 0.68
C ALA A 11 2.89 -25.21 -0.05
N LEU A 12 4.15 -25.59 0.14
CA LEU A 12 5.28 -25.08 -0.65
C LEU A 12 5.56 -26.05 -1.81
N ALA A 13 5.69 -25.52 -3.02
CA ALA A 13 5.90 -26.28 -4.24
C ALA A 13 7.10 -25.78 -5.04
N ALA A 14 7.62 -26.67 -5.90
CA ALA A 14 8.65 -26.40 -6.91
C ALA A 14 9.91 -25.71 -6.36
N PRO A 15 10.71 -26.39 -5.51
CA PRO A 15 11.96 -25.82 -5.02
C PRO A 15 12.92 -25.55 -6.16
N VAL A 16 13.44 -24.32 -6.23
CA VAL A 16 14.53 -23.93 -7.12
C VAL A 16 15.76 -23.62 -6.29
N HIS A 17 16.92 -24.10 -6.71
CA HIS A 17 18.18 -23.70 -6.10
C HIS A 17 18.47 -22.24 -6.43
N VAL A 18 18.72 -21.45 -5.40
CA VAL A 18 19.09 -20.04 -5.53
C VAL A 18 20.32 -19.83 -4.66
N GLU A 19 21.36 -19.28 -5.26
CA GLU A 19 22.53 -18.78 -4.54
C GLU A 19 22.13 -17.48 -3.85
N ALA A 20 21.89 -17.55 -2.55
CA ALA A 20 21.50 -16.39 -1.76
C ALA A 20 22.29 -16.38 -0.46
N ASN A 21 23.05 -15.30 -0.25
CA ASN A 21 23.82 -15.08 0.97
C ASN A 21 22.99 -14.31 1.99
N PHE A 22 21.95 -14.93 2.55
CA PHE A 22 21.20 -14.36 3.66
C PHE A 22 20.81 -15.40 4.70
N VAL A 23 20.70 -14.97 5.96
CA VAL A 23 20.26 -15.81 7.08
C VAL A 23 18.78 -15.55 7.33
N GLY A 24 17.97 -16.62 7.28
CA GLY A 24 16.54 -16.58 7.54
C GLY A 24 15.69 -16.97 6.33
N ALA A 25 14.49 -16.40 6.23
CA ALA A 25 13.59 -16.60 5.10
C ALA A 25 13.18 -15.24 4.51
N CYS A 26 12.83 -15.22 3.24
CA CYS A 26 12.19 -14.05 2.63
C CYS A 26 11.01 -14.49 1.78
N VAL A 27 10.01 -13.63 1.66
CA VAL A 27 8.82 -13.84 0.83
C VAL A 27 8.79 -12.73 -0.20
N VAL A 28 8.98 -13.08 -1.47
CA VAL A 28 8.81 -12.15 -2.60
C VAL A 28 7.34 -12.16 -3.00
N LEU A 29 6.75 -10.97 -3.10
CA LEU A 29 5.36 -10.77 -3.52
C LEU A 29 5.32 -10.24 -4.95
N SER A 30 4.65 -11.00 -5.81
CA SER A 30 4.45 -10.67 -7.22
C SER A 30 2.99 -10.41 -7.53
N LEU A 31 2.74 -9.44 -8.41
CA LEU A 31 1.40 -9.13 -8.91
C LEU A 31 1.12 -9.88 -10.22
N VAL A 32 -0.09 -10.40 -10.36
CA VAL A 32 -0.59 -11.03 -11.60
C VAL A 32 -1.82 -10.24 -12.07
N PRO A 33 -1.65 -9.18 -12.87
CA PRO A 33 -2.69 -8.19 -13.14
C PRO A 33 -3.94 -8.77 -13.78
N ARG A 34 -3.77 -9.81 -14.60
CA ARG A 34 -4.86 -10.55 -15.26
C ARG A 34 -5.96 -10.99 -14.29
N ARG A 35 -5.63 -11.26 -13.01
CA ARG A 35 -6.60 -11.66 -11.98
C ARG A 35 -7.55 -10.53 -11.57
N THR A 36 -7.21 -9.28 -11.87
CA THR A 36 -7.92 -8.08 -11.43
C THR A 36 -8.39 -7.22 -12.61
N THR A 37 -7.66 -7.21 -13.72
CA THR A 37 -7.99 -6.40 -14.91
C THR A 37 -9.31 -6.77 -15.56
N TRP A 38 -9.72 -8.05 -15.54
CA TRP A 38 -11.01 -8.47 -16.12
C TRP A 38 -12.20 -7.73 -15.50
N ARG A 39 -12.11 -7.38 -14.20
CA ARG A 39 -13.18 -6.71 -13.46
C ARG A 39 -13.04 -5.19 -13.49
N TYR A 40 -11.81 -4.68 -13.40
CA TYR A 40 -11.57 -3.25 -13.16
C TYR A 40 -11.00 -2.51 -14.38
N GLY A 41 -10.63 -3.21 -15.45
CA GLY A 41 -9.94 -2.65 -16.61
C GLY A 41 -8.68 -1.90 -16.20
N ALA A 42 -8.46 -0.71 -16.75
CA ALA A 42 -7.32 0.15 -16.40
C ALA A 42 -7.31 0.60 -14.92
N ARG A 43 -8.44 0.52 -14.20
CA ARG A 43 -8.52 0.84 -12.78
C ARG A 43 -7.97 -0.26 -11.88
N SER A 44 -7.54 -1.40 -12.44
CA SER A 44 -6.96 -2.49 -11.66
C SER A 44 -5.63 -2.12 -11.02
N LEU A 45 -4.82 -1.24 -11.63
CA LEU A 45 -3.48 -0.93 -11.14
C LEU A 45 -3.49 -0.38 -9.70
N PRO A 46 -4.29 0.66 -9.36
CA PRO A 46 -4.43 1.08 -7.97
C PRO A 46 -4.89 -0.03 -7.03
N VAL A 47 -5.85 -0.86 -7.47
CA VAL A 47 -6.41 -1.94 -6.65
C VAL A 47 -5.34 -3.00 -6.32
N VAL A 48 -4.57 -3.46 -7.31
CA VAL A 48 -3.52 -4.47 -7.06
C VAL A 48 -2.38 -3.96 -6.20
N LEU A 49 -2.08 -2.65 -6.23
CA LEU A 49 -1.08 -2.04 -5.36
C LEU A 49 -1.59 -1.87 -3.92
N LEU A 50 -2.89 -1.60 -3.72
CA LEU A 50 -3.52 -1.64 -2.39
C LEU A 50 -3.52 -3.08 -1.83
N ASP A 51 -3.85 -4.07 -2.67
CA ASP A 51 -3.81 -5.48 -2.29
C ASP A 51 -2.39 -5.93 -1.93
N LEU A 52 -1.37 -5.43 -2.62
CA LEU A 52 0.04 -5.64 -2.25
C LEU A 52 0.32 -5.12 -0.84
N GLY A 53 -0.12 -3.90 -0.52
CA GLY A 53 0.00 -3.33 0.82
C GLY A 53 -0.70 -4.18 1.89
N HIS A 54 -1.91 -4.68 1.62
CA HIS A 54 -2.59 -5.61 2.52
C HIS A 54 -1.84 -6.94 2.71
N ALA A 55 -1.27 -7.49 1.63
CA ALA A 55 -0.49 -8.73 1.69
C ALA A 55 0.79 -8.57 2.50
N VAL A 56 1.53 -7.46 2.28
CA VAL A 56 2.71 -7.11 3.07
C VAL A 56 2.36 -6.98 4.55
N ALA A 57 1.29 -6.23 4.89
CA ALA A 57 0.86 -6.07 6.28
C ALA A 57 0.45 -7.40 6.91
N SER A 58 -0.21 -8.28 6.15
CA SER A 58 -0.61 -9.61 6.64
C SER A 58 0.61 -10.47 6.99
N LEU A 59 1.65 -10.46 6.14
CA LEU A 59 2.89 -11.21 6.40
C LEU A 59 3.65 -10.66 7.59
N LEU A 60 3.77 -9.33 7.71
CA LEU A 60 4.40 -8.71 8.87
C LEU A 60 3.62 -9.03 10.16
N ALA A 61 2.28 -8.97 10.13
CA ALA A 61 1.45 -9.31 11.29
C ALA A 61 1.57 -10.80 11.67
N ALA A 62 1.64 -11.70 10.68
CA ALA A 62 1.88 -13.12 10.91
C ALA A 62 3.26 -13.37 11.53
N ALA A 63 4.30 -12.68 11.05
CA ALA A 63 5.64 -12.76 11.62
C ALA A 63 5.65 -12.28 13.08
N THR A 64 5.00 -11.15 13.38
CA THR A 64 4.81 -10.66 14.76
C THR A 64 4.11 -11.71 15.64
N ALA A 65 3.00 -12.30 15.17
CA ALA A 65 2.27 -13.33 15.91
C ALA A 65 3.13 -14.58 16.20
N CYS A 66 4.09 -14.87 15.33
CA CYS A 66 5.06 -15.97 15.49
C CYS A 66 6.32 -15.57 16.25
N ASN A 67 6.43 -14.33 16.76
CA ASN A 67 7.65 -13.77 17.36
C ASN A 67 8.88 -13.82 16.44
N ILE A 68 8.66 -13.67 15.13
CA ILE A 68 9.71 -13.62 14.11
C ILE A 68 9.96 -12.15 13.74
N PRO A 69 11.18 -11.62 13.96
CA PRO A 69 11.52 -10.27 13.49
C PRO A 69 11.39 -10.19 11.97
N ALA A 70 10.58 -9.26 11.49
CA ALA A 70 10.36 -9.08 10.07
C ALA A 70 10.28 -7.62 9.66
N HIS A 71 10.72 -7.34 8.44
CA HIS A 71 10.58 -6.04 7.79
C HIS A 71 10.27 -6.25 6.31
N ALA A 72 9.50 -5.33 5.74
CA ALA A 72 9.20 -5.32 4.32
C ALA A 72 10.06 -4.28 3.60
N VAL A 73 10.38 -4.57 2.35
CA VAL A 73 11.06 -3.65 1.44
C VAL A 73 10.28 -3.55 0.14
N VAL A 74 10.01 -2.33 -0.30
CA VAL A 74 9.31 -2.01 -1.54
C VAL A 74 10.22 -1.12 -2.40
N GLY A 75 10.11 -1.22 -3.72
CA GLY A 75 10.91 -0.41 -4.64
C GLY A 75 12.29 -0.95 -4.97
N ILE A 76 12.54 -2.22 -4.61
CA ILE A 76 13.65 -2.99 -5.19
C ILE A 76 13.32 -3.27 -6.66
N PRO A 77 14.28 -3.14 -7.60
CA PRO A 77 14.09 -3.57 -8.97
C PRO A 77 13.58 -5.01 -9.06
N GLY A 78 12.57 -5.23 -9.89
CA GLY A 78 11.91 -6.53 -10.06
C GLY A 78 12.88 -7.63 -10.49
N GLU A 79 13.92 -7.31 -11.26
CA GLU A 79 15.00 -8.25 -11.63
C GLU A 79 15.68 -8.84 -10.40
N ARG A 80 16.00 -8.01 -9.40
CA ARG A 80 16.66 -8.46 -8.17
C ARG A 80 15.72 -9.31 -7.31
N LEU A 81 14.43 -8.95 -7.28
CA LEU A 81 13.40 -9.74 -6.59
C LEU A 81 13.16 -11.09 -7.28
N ALA A 82 13.15 -11.11 -8.61
CA ALA A 82 13.06 -12.34 -9.40
C ALA A 82 14.27 -13.24 -9.15
N ALA A 83 15.48 -12.67 -9.16
CA ALA A 83 16.71 -13.40 -8.85
C ALA A 83 16.67 -13.99 -7.43
N LEU A 84 16.20 -13.23 -6.43
CA LEU A 84 16.05 -13.69 -5.05
C LEU A 84 15.08 -14.89 -4.93
N ALA A 85 14.05 -14.92 -5.78
CA ALA A 85 13.05 -15.98 -5.82
C ALA A 85 13.35 -17.07 -6.86
N GLY A 86 14.50 -17.04 -7.55
CA GLY A 86 14.84 -18.00 -8.60
C GLY A 86 13.86 -17.99 -9.78
N LEU A 87 13.27 -16.84 -10.10
CA LEU A 87 12.23 -16.69 -11.13
C LEU A 87 12.84 -16.26 -12.48
N PRO A 88 12.30 -16.76 -13.61
CA PRO A 88 12.73 -16.34 -14.94
C PRO A 88 12.34 -14.89 -15.18
N TRP A 89 13.30 -14.06 -15.62
CA TRP A 89 13.11 -12.61 -15.79
C TRP A 89 13.34 -12.22 -17.24
N ASP A 90 12.37 -11.53 -17.84
CA ASP A 90 12.50 -10.98 -19.19
C ASP A 90 11.64 -9.73 -19.37
N ALA A 91 12.22 -8.72 -20.04
CA ALA A 91 11.55 -7.49 -20.43
C ALA A 91 10.72 -6.83 -19.29
N GLY A 92 11.27 -6.84 -18.07
CA GLY A 92 10.69 -6.20 -16.90
C GLY A 92 9.53 -6.96 -16.23
N ALA A 93 9.41 -8.27 -16.46
CA ALA A 93 8.45 -9.14 -15.79
C ALA A 93 9.00 -10.57 -15.61
N VAL A 94 8.37 -11.33 -14.72
CA VAL A 94 8.56 -12.78 -14.63
C VAL A 94 7.65 -13.47 -15.65
N ARG A 95 8.21 -14.38 -16.46
CA ARG A 95 7.47 -15.10 -17.51
C ARG A 95 7.64 -16.60 -17.43
N TRP A 96 6.51 -17.29 -17.31
CA TRP A 96 6.43 -18.73 -17.43
C TRP A 96 5.68 -19.10 -18.72
N PRO A 97 6.06 -20.21 -19.39
CA PRO A 97 5.31 -20.70 -20.55
C PRO A 97 3.82 -20.86 -20.23
N GLY A 98 2.96 -20.32 -21.10
CA GLY A 98 1.50 -20.41 -20.97
C GLY A 98 0.87 -19.64 -19.80
N CYS A 99 1.65 -18.88 -19.03
CA CYS A 99 1.17 -18.14 -17.86
C CYS A 99 1.10 -16.63 -18.13
N ALA A 100 0.24 -15.94 -17.36
CA ALA A 100 0.25 -14.48 -17.36
C ALA A 100 1.55 -13.95 -16.75
N PRO A 101 2.07 -12.78 -17.19
CA PRO A 101 3.25 -12.18 -16.60
C PRO A 101 3.04 -11.84 -15.12
N GLU A 102 4.10 -12.01 -14.34
CA GLU A 102 4.12 -11.65 -12.91
C GLU A 102 5.11 -10.51 -12.63
N TYR A 103 4.77 -9.64 -11.70
CA TYR A 103 5.52 -8.42 -11.41
C TYR A 103 5.93 -8.38 -9.93
N PRO A 104 7.14 -8.86 -9.58
CA PRO A 104 7.65 -8.81 -8.21
C PRO A 104 7.90 -7.35 -7.80
N LEU A 105 7.28 -6.92 -6.71
CA LEU A 105 7.31 -5.51 -6.27
C LEU A 105 7.60 -5.31 -4.79
N ALA A 106 7.53 -6.36 -3.98
CA ALA A 106 7.87 -6.29 -2.56
C ALA A 106 8.55 -7.57 -2.09
N VAL A 107 9.33 -7.45 -1.01
CA VAL A 107 9.87 -8.58 -0.27
C VAL A 107 9.63 -8.37 1.22
N VAL A 108 9.28 -9.43 1.94
CA VAL A 108 9.25 -9.45 3.40
C VAL A 108 10.39 -10.34 3.88
N HIS A 109 11.35 -9.76 4.61
CA HIS A 109 12.44 -10.48 5.23
C HIS A 109 12.00 -10.94 6.63
N MET A 110 12.17 -12.23 6.91
CA MET A 110 11.92 -12.87 8.19
C MET A 110 13.25 -13.37 8.74
N LEU A 111 13.78 -12.68 9.74
CA LEU A 111 15.08 -12.96 10.31
C LEU A 111 14.94 -14.07 11.33
N VAL A 112 15.50 -15.23 11.03
CA VAL A 112 15.52 -16.35 11.98
C VAL A 112 16.62 -16.14 13.02
N HIS A 113 17.69 -15.39 12.72
CA HIS A 113 18.80 -15.01 13.61
C HIS A 113 19.26 -13.55 13.30
N LYS A 114 20.06 -12.91 14.18
CA LYS A 114 20.48 -11.48 14.12
C LYS A 114 20.76 -10.95 12.69
N PRO A 115 20.40 -9.67 12.40
CA PRO A 115 20.43 -9.13 11.04
C PRO A 115 21.83 -9.17 10.42
N VAL A 116 21.90 -9.60 9.16
CA VAL A 116 23.07 -9.43 8.30
C VAL A 116 22.89 -8.13 7.52
N ASP A 117 23.84 -7.20 7.66
CA ASP A 117 23.66 -5.81 7.24
C ASP A 117 23.64 -5.55 5.72
N ARG A 118 23.91 -6.54 4.86
CA ARG A 118 23.90 -6.32 3.40
C ARG A 118 23.44 -7.57 2.64
N LEU A 119 22.37 -7.42 1.86
CA LEU A 119 22.01 -8.36 0.81
C LEU A 119 22.98 -8.18 -0.37
N GLY A 120 24.01 -9.02 -0.43
CA GLY A 120 24.75 -9.26 -1.66
C GLY A 120 23.99 -10.31 -2.48
N ILE A 121 23.15 -9.87 -3.42
CA ILE A 121 22.47 -10.77 -4.36
C ILE A 121 23.25 -10.74 -5.68
N THR A 122 23.95 -11.83 -5.95
CA THR A 122 24.52 -12.13 -7.27
C THR A 122 23.90 -13.46 -7.71
N ALA A 123 22.73 -13.39 -8.33
CA ALA A 123 22.07 -14.57 -8.87
C ALA A 123 21.73 -14.32 -10.34
N SER A 124 22.07 -15.26 -11.20
CA SER A 124 21.69 -15.25 -12.61
C SER A 124 20.25 -15.75 -12.76
N CYS A 125 19.37 -14.93 -13.33
CA CYS A 125 18.01 -15.36 -13.64
C CYS A 125 18.02 -16.37 -14.80
N PRO A 126 17.19 -17.44 -14.74
CA PRO A 126 16.95 -18.27 -15.91
C PRO A 126 16.32 -17.44 -17.04
N GLN A 127 16.62 -17.79 -18.29
CA GLN A 127 16.05 -17.12 -19.46
C GLN A 127 14.53 -17.35 -19.53
N ALA A 128 13.78 -16.29 -19.84
CA ALA A 128 12.35 -16.36 -20.02
C ALA A 128 11.96 -16.42 -21.50
N GLU A 129 10.80 -17.00 -21.79
CA GLU A 129 10.20 -17.04 -23.13
C GLU A 129 9.29 -15.81 -23.36
N PRO A 130 9.17 -15.32 -24.61
CA PRO A 130 8.26 -14.22 -24.94
C PRO A 130 6.80 -14.65 -24.70
N GLY A 131 6.00 -13.77 -24.07
CA GLY A 131 4.59 -14.03 -23.79
C GLY A 131 3.70 -12.84 -24.14
N GLU A 132 2.45 -13.12 -24.54
CA GLU A 132 1.48 -12.12 -25.00
C GLU A 132 1.08 -11.10 -23.92
N HIS A 133 0.77 -9.87 -24.37
CA HIS A 133 0.30 -8.77 -23.54
C HIS A 133 -1.21 -8.57 -23.71
N LEU A 134 -1.99 -9.00 -22.73
CA LEU A 134 -3.44 -8.87 -22.78
C LEU A 134 -3.93 -7.49 -22.30
N PHE A 135 -3.15 -6.76 -21.50
CA PHE A 135 -3.55 -5.48 -20.91
C PHE A 135 -2.42 -4.44 -20.98
N PRO A 136 -2.11 -3.88 -22.17
CA PRO A 136 -0.87 -3.16 -22.43
C PRO A 136 -0.63 -1.94 -21.51
N LEU A 137 -1.69 -1.26 -21.07
CA LEU A 137 -1.55 -0.10 -20.18
C LEU A 137 -1.14 -0.50 -18.75
N VAL A 138 -1.78 -1.53 -18.18
CA VAL A 138 -1.48 -1.99 -16.82
C VAL A 138 -0.16 -2.75 -16.80
N ASP A 139 0.06 -3.61 -17.79
CA ASP A 139 1.29 -4.37 -17.95
C ASP A 139 2.49 -3.44 -18.19
N GLY A 140 2.31 -2.39 -19.00
CA GLY A 140 3.33 -1.37 -19.25
C GLY A 140 3.68 -0.57 -18.00
N ALA A 141 2.67 -0.13 -17.23
CA ALA A 141 2.90 0.59 -15.98
C ALA A 141 3.61 -0.29 -14.93
N LEU A 142 3.23 -1.56 -14.79
CA LEU A 142 3.90 -2.45 -13.85
C LEU A 142 5.32 -2.80 -14.26
N ARG A 143 5.58 -2.91 -15.58
CA ARG A 143 6.94 -3.05 -16.11
C ARG A 143 7.80 -1.84 -15.72
N GLU A 144 7.28 -0.63 -15.93
CA GLU A 144 7.96 0.61 -15.52
C GLU A 144 8.25 0.62 -14.02
N LEU A 145 7.27 0.22 -13.20
CA LEU A 145 7.46 0.12 -11.74
C LEU A 145 8.48 -0.93 -11.33
N CYS A 146 8.61 -2.03 -12.07
CA CYS A 146 9.60 -3.06 -11.77
C CYS A 146 11.01 -2.68 -12.21
N THR A 147 11.17 -1.88 -13.27
CA THR A 147 12.48 -1.43 -13.73
C THR A 147 12.96 -0.17 -13.00
N ALA A 148 12.03 0.62 -12.43
CA ALA A 148 12.37 1.77 -11.62
C ALA A 148 12.97 1.35 -10.26
N ALA A 149 14.29 1.47 -10.15
CA ALA A 149 15.00 1.41 -8.88
C ALA A 149 14.67 2.64 -8.03
N ASP A 150 14.44 2.48 -6.73
CA ASP A 150 14.41 3.60 -5.81
C ASP A 150 15.83 3.87 -5.29
N ASP A 151 16.22 5.15 -5.25
CA ASP A 151 17.50 5.56 -4.66
C ASP A 151 17.58 5.16 -3.18
N ARG A 152 16.43 5.07 -2.53
CA ARG A 152 16.24 4.54 -1.18
C ARG A 152 14.99 3.65 -1.20
N PRO A 153 15.15 2.31 -1.25
CA PRO A 153 14.01 1.43 -1.18
C PRO A 153 13.31 1.65 0.15
N ASP A 154 12.00 1.71 0.06
CA ASP A 154 11.17 2.03 1.18
C ASP A 154 11.01 0.79 2.07
N ARG A 155 11.06 1.01 3.38
CA ARG A 155 11.03 -0.05 4.38
C ARG A 155 9.80 0.15 5.23
N ALA A 156 9.10 -0.93 5.52
CA ALA A 156 7.96 -0.91 6.41
C ALA A 156 8.14 -1.93 7.53
N ASN A 157 7.90 -1.48 8.76
CA ASN A 157 7.83 -2.31 9.95
C ASN A 157 6.44 -2.18 10.56
N LEU A 158 5.97 -3.23 11.23
CA LEU A 158 4.80 -3.14 12.09
C LEU A 158 5.24 -3.02 13.54
N ALA A 159 4.74 -1.98 14.21
CA ALA A 159 4.98 -1.76 15.64
C ALA A 159 3.91 -2.40 16.54
N VAL A 160 2.83 -2.93 15.96
CA VAL A 160 1.64 -3.35 16.73
C VAL A 160 1.72 -4.84 17.06
N ASP A 161 1.51 -5.17 18.34
CA ASP A 161 1.30 -6.54 18.81
C ASP A 161 0.05 -7.12 18.14
N ASN A 162 0.28 -7.99 17.15
CA ASN A 162 -0.75 -8.64 16.38
C ASN A 162 -0.79 -10.11 16.79
N ARG A 163 -1.90 -10.52 17.39
CA ARG A 163 -2.13 -11.93 17.75
C ARG A 163 -2.66 -12.73 16.56
N ALA A 164 -2.32 -14.01 16.49
CA ALA A 164 -2.75 -14.90 15.41
C ALA A 164 -4.28 -14.95 15.28
N GLU A 165 -5.01 -14.94 16.40
CA GLU A 165 -6.47 -14.99 16.44
C GLU A 165 -7.08 -13.76 15.76
N THR A 166 -6.48 -12.57 15.94
CA THR A 166 -6.97 -11.34 15.29
C THR A 166 -6.79 -11.42 13.78
N LEU A 167 -5.64 -11.91 13.31
CA LEU A 167 -5.38 -12.09 11.89
C LEU A 167 -6.35 -13.10 11.26
N LEU A 168 -6.60 -14.22 11.96
CA LEU A 168 -7.50 -15.28 11.52
C LEU A 168 -8.98 -14.90 11.61
N ALA A 169 -9.38 -14.00 12.52
CA ALA A 169 -10.75 -13.52 12.67
C ALA A 169 -11.11 -12.39 11.69
N ARG A 170 -10.12 -11.70 11.12
CA ARG A 170 -10.32 -10.55 10.22
C ARG A 170 -11.18 -10.93 9.01
N ARG A 171 -12.36 -10.31 8.86
CA ARG A 171 -13.26 -10.48 7.72
C ARG A 171 -13.80 -9.14 7.26
N SER A 172 -14.11 -9.05 5.96
CA SER A 172 -14.76 -7.85 5.40
C SER A 172 -16.23 -7.93 5.76
N ALA A 173 -16.71 -7.00 6.58
CA ALA A 173 -18.10 -6.99 6.96
C ALA A 173 -19.02 -6.71 5.76
N ALA A 174 -20.24 -7.27 5.79
CA ALA A 174 -21.32 -6.89 4.89
C ALA A 174 -21.86 -5.50 5.26
N TRP A 175 -22.43 -4.80 4.29
CA TRP A 175 -23.24 -3.59 4.54
C TRP A 175 -24.58 -3.97 5.21
N PRO A 176 -25.25 -3.05 5.92
CA PRO A 176 -24.79 -1.72 6.32
C PRO A 176 -23.87 -1.77 7.56
N LEU A 177 -23.08 -0.71 7.74
CA LEU A 177 -22.18 -0.49 8.90
C LEU A 177 -22.64 0.69 9.76
N ARG A 178 -23.96 0.89 9.87
CA ARG A 178 -24.57 1.98 10.65
C ARG A 178 -24.50 1.69 12.16
N GLY A 179 -24.58 2.75 12.97
CA GLY A 179 -24.61 2.69 14.44
C GLY A 179 -23.56 3.60 15.05
N ASN A 180 -23.21 3.35 16.32
CA ASN A 180 -22.20 4.13 17.04
C ASN A 180 -20.91 3.33 17.22
N VAL A 181 -19.76 3.95 16.96
CA VAL A 181 -18.44 3.40 17.31
C VAL A 181 -17.83 4.32 18.37
N PRO A 182 -17.41 3.78 19.54
CA PRO A 182 -16.85 4.59 20.61
C PRO A 182 -15.63 5.41 20.16
N ASP A 183 -15.51 6.66 20.64
CA ASP A 183 -14.38 7.55 20.32
C ASP A 183 -13.01 6.95 20.65
N GLU A 184 -12.92 6.20 21.76
CA GLU A 184 -11.69 5.53 22.15
C GLU A 184 -11.27 4.47 21.12
N ALA A 185 -12.22 3.68 20.63
CA ALA A 185 -11.96 2.69 19.59
C ALA A 185 -11.51 3.37 18.29
N LEU A 186 -12.17 4.46 17.90
CA LEU A 186 -11.82 5.29 16.77
C LEU A 186 -10.39 5.87 16.87
N ARG A 187 -9.99 6.37 18.06
CA ARG A 187 -8.62 6.83 18.32
C ARG A 187 -7.60 5.69 18.20
N SER A 188 -7.91 4.51 18.74
CA SER A 188 -7.03 3.33 18.63
C SER A 188 -6.83 2.89 17.18
N ILE A 189 -7.90 2.89 16.38
CA ILE A 189 -7.85 2.54 14.94
C ILE A 189 -7.03 3.58 14.16
N LEU A 190 -7.23 4.87 14.42
CA LEU A 190 -6.46 5.93 13.78
C LEU A 190 -4.97 5.86 14.15
N ALA A 191 -4.65 5.56 15.41
CA ALA A 191 -3.28 5.36 15.87
C ALA A 191 -2.62 4.16 15.16
N ALA A 192 -3.33 3.04 15.02
CA ALA A 192 -2.84 1.87 14.27
C ALA A 192 -2.61 2.17 12.78
N ALA A 193 -3.49 2.97 12.16
CA ALA A 193 -3.28 3.40 10.76
C ALA A 193 -2.01 4.27 10.60
N ARG A 194 -1.67 5.06 11.64
CA ARG A 194 -0.51 5.96 11.66
C ARG A 194 0.78 5.30 12.14
N SER A 195 0.70 4.13 12.78
CA SER A 195 1.87 3.44 13.34
C SER A 195 2.74 2.74 12.29
N ILE A 196 2.44 2.90 11.01
CA ILE A 196 3.36 2.47 9.95
C ILE A 196 4.49 3.46 9.91
N SER A 197 5.55 3.11 10.61
CA SER A 197 6.81 3.82 10.55
C SER A 197 7.47 3.50 9.22
N THR A 198 7.83 4.53 8.47
CA THR A 198 9.08 4.48 7.72
C THR A 198 10.19 4.36 8.76
N PRO A 199 11.11 3.38 8.68
CA PRO A 199 12.18 3.31 9.66
C PRO A 199 12.98 4.60 9.61
N ASP A 200 13.47 4.98 10.79
CA ASP A 200 14.39 6.09 10.92
C ASP A 200 15.52 5.96 9.89
N PRO A 201 16.01 7.10 9.34
CA PRO A 201 17.21 7.07 8.52
C PRO A 201 18.31 6.31 9.27
N PRO A 202 19.19 5.57 8.57
CA PRO A 202 20.25 4.81 9.22
C PRO A 202 20.98 5.75 10.17
N ALA A 203 21.01 5.38 11.45
CA ALA A 203 21.67 6.14 12.49
C ALA A 203 23.10 6.43 11.99
N THR A 204 23.35 7.68 11.61
CA THR A 204 24.72 8.16 11.47
C THR A 204 25.31 7.98 12.85
N ALA A 205 26.26 7.05 12.99
CA ALA A 205 26.95 6.78 14.23
C ALA A 205 27.56 8.09 14.74
N GLY A 206 26.90 8.73 15.70
CA GLY A 206 27.31 10.05 16.18
C GLY A 206 26.16 10.89 16.75
N SER A 207 25.90 10.69 18.04
CA SER A 207 25.50 11.73 19.00
C SER A 207 24.03 12.10 19.22
N ALA A 208 23.71 12.05 20.52
CA ALA A 208 22.73 12.77 21.34
C ALA A 208 21.23 12.40 21.26
N ALA A 209 20.72 12.06 22.45
CA ALA A 209 19.33 11.75 22.77
C ALA A 209 18.34 12.74 22.17
N ALA A 210 17.53 12.27 21.22
CA ALA A 210 16.34 12.98 20.78
C ALA A 210 15.20 12.67 21.77
N SER A 211 14.76 13.70 22.50
CA SER A 211 13.48 13.69 23.21
C SER A 211 12.37 13.26 22.27
N ALA A 212 11.52 12.33 22.73
CA ALA A 212 10.34 11.89 22.03
C ALA A 212 9.37 13.07 21.82
N THR A 213 9.47 13.72 20.66
CA THR A 213 8.47 14.70 20.23
C THR A 213 7.23 13.93 19.80
N THR A 214 6.19 13.97 20.62
CA THR A 214 4.87 13.40 20.30
C THR A 214 4.41 13.94 18.94
N PRO A 215 4.10 13.10 17.94
CA PRO A 215 3.53 13.57 16.69
C PRO A 215 2.21 14.29 17.00
N PRO A 216 1.90 15.42 16.33
CA PRO A 216 0.68 16.15 16.60
C PRO A 216 -0.52 15.22 16.39
N THR A 217 -1.22 14.94 17.49
CA THR A 217 -2.47 14.18 17.46
C THR A 217 -3.55 15.13 16.97
N PHE A 218 -3.68 15.27 15.66
CA PHE A 218 -4.92 15.76 15.08
C PHE A 218 -5.93 14.63 15.18
N LEU A 219 -6.65 14.58 16.30
CA LEU A 219 -8.09 14.34 16.22
C LEU A 219 -8.61 15.50 15.38
N VAL A 220 -9.54 15.27 14.45
CA VAL A 220 -10.16 16.37 13.73
C VAL A 220 -11.06 17.13 14.71
N GLU A 221 -10.45 17.96 15.55
CA GLU A 221 -11.11 19.16 16.03
C GLU A 221 -11.25 20.07 14.80
N GLN A 222 -12.41 19.92 14.14
CA GLN A 222 -13.10 20.97 13.41
C GLN A 222 -12.27 21.73 12.36
N LEU A 223 -11.64 21.03 11.41
CA LEU A 223 -11.42 21.68 10.12
C LEU A 223 -12.76 21.77 9.39
N PRO A 224 -13.22 22.96 8.94
CA PRO A 224 -14.42 23.07 8.14
C PRO A 224 -14.18 22.42 6.76
N ILE A 225 -14.47 21.13 6.65
CA ILE A 225 -14.46 20.41 5.38
C ILE A 225 -15.81 20.64 4.72
N THR A 226 -15.89 21.62 3.81
CA THR A 226 -17.11 21.93 3.04
C THR A 226 -17.25 20.98 1.84
N ALA A 227 -18.45 20.83 1.25
CA ALA A 227 -18.68 20.07 0.01
C ALA A 227 -17.78 20.49 -1.16
N SER A 228 -17.37 21.77 -1.19
CA SER A 228 -16.35 22.29 -2.12
C SER A 228 -14.99 21.62 -1.96
N ALA A 229 -14.77 20.85 -0.90
CA ALA A 229 -13.54 20.11 -0.64
C ALA A 229 -13.37 18.87 -1.52
N VAL A 230 -14.40 18.37 -2.20
CA VAL A 230 -14.24 17.26 -3.16
C VAL A 230 -14.34 17.78 -4.59
N GLY A 231 -13.20 18.24 -5.12
CA GLY A 231 -13.13 18.73 -6.49
C GLY A 231 -13.33 17.61 -7.53
N VAL A 232 -14.18 17.83 -8.52
CA VAL A 232 -14.20 17.04 -9.77
C VAL A 232 -13.15 17.63 -10.69
N ARG A 233 -12.24 16.82 -11.23
CA ARG A 233 -11.50 17.20 -12.45
C ARG A 233 -12.15 16.44 -13.59
N GLU A 234 -12.89 17.13 -14.45
CA GLU A 234 -13.33 16.56 -15.72
C GLU A 234 -12.08 16.29 -16.56
N ARG A 235 -11.61 15.04 -16.58
CA ARG A 235 -10.57 14.62 -17.50
C ARG A 235 -11.18 14.49 -18.90
N ARG A 236 -11.20 15.57 -19.67
CA ARG A 236 -11.14 15.43 -21.14
C ARG A 236 -9.87 14.63 -21.44
N GLN A 237 -10.03 13.51 -22.14
CA GLN A 237 -8.96 12.60 -22.53
C GLN A 237 -7.84 13.36 -23.26
N ALA A 238 -6.72 13.61 -22.58
CA ALA A 238 -5.50 14.08 -23.21
C ALA A 238 -4.77 12.88 -23.84
N ALA A 239 -5.31 12.39 -24.96
CA ALA A 239 -4.71 11.36 -25.79
C ALA A 239 -4.18 11.95 -27.09
N THR A 240 -3.37 13.03 -27.04
CA THR A 240 -2.54 13.53 -28.18
C THR A 240 -1.70 14.74 -27.76
N ALA A 241 -0.61 14.56 -27.01
CA ALA A 241 0.41 15.62 -26.84
C ALA A 241 1.76 15.08 -26.37
N HIS A 242 2.24 13.98 -26.96
CA HIS A 242 3.64 13.56 -26.83
C HIS A 242 4.23 13.34 -28.22
N ARG A 243 4.29 14.44 -28.99
CA ARG A 243 5.22 14.57 -30.12
C ARG A 243 5.46 16.05 -30.42
N ARG A 244 6.75 16.40 -30.46
CA ARG A 244 7.36 17.69 -30.83
C ARG A 244 7.36 18.79 -29.76
N ARG A 245 8.51 18.91 -29.08
CA ARG A 245 9.35 20.12 -29.13
C ARG A 245 10.79 19.75 -28.77
N ALA A 246 11.61 19.64 -29.82
CA ALA A 246 13.06 19.73 -29.72
C ALA A 246 13.42 21.22 -29.77
N GLY A 247 14.38 21.63 -28.94
CA GLY A 247 15.10 22.90 -29.10
C GLY A 247 14.63 24.04 -28.21
N GLU A 248 14.96 23.99 -26.92
CA GLU A 248 15.23 25.19 -26.12
C GLU A 248 16.04 24.77 -24.88
N ARG A 249 17.30 25.25 -24.77
CA ARG A 249 18.13 25.09 -23.58
C ARG A 249 17.83 26.25 -22.62
N PRO A 250 17.45 26.01 -21.36
CA PRO A 250 17.52 27.03 -20.32
C PRO A 250 18.87 26.98 -19.60
N SER A 251 19.47 28.15 -19.41
CA SER A 251 20.66 28.40 -18.57
C SER A 251 20.37 28.19 -17.07
N PRO A 252 21.37 27.81 -16.26
CA PRO A 252 21.16 27.49 -14.85
C PRO A 252 21.18 28.75 -13.98
N SER A 253 20.08 29.01 -13.29
CA SER A 253 20.03 29.94 -12.16
C SER A 253 19.96 29.12 -10.88
N ALA A 254 21.02 29.23 -10.07
CA ALA A 254 21.10 28.62 -8.75
C ALA A 254 20.21 29.39 -7.77
N SER A 255 19.38 28.66 -7.02
CA SER A 255 18.69 29.15 -5.83
C SER A 255 18.86 28.14 -4.70
N PRO A 256 18.95 28.61 -3.45
CA PRO A 256 19.59 27.89 -2.36
C PRO A 256 18.76 26.73 -1.84
N THR A 257 19.48 25.66 -1.55
CA THR A 257 19.07 24.40 -0.94
C THR A 257 18.56 24.61 0.49
N GLY A 258 17.25 24.54 0.66
CA GLY A 258 16.59 24.26 1.93
C GLY A 258 15.67 23.07 1.76
N HIS A 259 16.18 21.84 1.98
CA HIS A 259 15.38 20.62 1.91
C HIS A 259 14.48 20.50 3.15
N LEU A 260 13.33 21.17 3.11
CA LEU A 260 12.19 20.84 3.98
C LEU A 260 11.63 19.48 3.53
N ARG A 261 12.15 18.43 4.15
CA ARG A 261 11.79 17.03 3.89
C ARG A 261 10.40 16.77 4.48
N ARG A 262 9.35 16.97 3.67
CA ARG A 262 7.96 16.59 4.01
C ARG A 262 7.82 15.07 3.88
N ASP A 263 8.30 14.34 4.89
CA ASP A 263 8.41 12.87 4.93
C ASP A 263 7.07 12.12 5.18
N HIS A 264 5.92 12.71 4.87
CA HIS A 264 4.64 12.02 5.02
C HIS A 264 3.91 11.90 3.69
N ALA A 265 4.20 10.79 2.99
CA ALA A 265 3.66 10.47 1.67
C ALA A 265 2.14 10.25 1.67
N ILE A 266 1.58 9.80 2.80
CA ILE A 266 0.14 9.61 2.99
C ILE A 266 -0.37 10.32 4.24
N SER A 267 -1.63 10.74 4.21
CA SER A 267 -2.37 11.39 5.29
C SER A 267 -3.57 10.51 5.67
N THR A 268 -3.79 10.35 6.97
CA THR A 268 -4.93 9.60 7.51
C THR A 268 -5.89 10.52 8.24
N LEU A 269 -7.16 10.43 7.85
CA LEU A 269 -8.27 11.23 8.36
C LEU A 269 -9.37 10.28 8.82
N LEU A 270 -9.97 10.55 9.98
CA LEU A 270 -11.16 9.84 10.46
C LEU A 270 -12.33 10.81 10.47
N ILE A 271 -13.45 10.41 9.88
CA ILE A 271 -14.68 11.18 9.87
C ILE A 271 -15.87 10.33 10.33
N ARG A 272 -16.87 11.00 10.89
CA ARG A 272 -18.23 10.48 11.02
C ARG A 272 -19.09 11.02 9.89
N PRO A 273 -19.60 10.16 8.97
CA PRO A 273 -20.34 10.64 7.80
C PRO A 273 -21.58 11.49 8.11
N ASP A 274 -22.24 11.26 9.24
CA ASP A 274 -23.41 12.01 9.70
C ASP A 274 -23.07 13.41 10.27
N GLU A 275 -21.87 13.58 10.82
CA GLU A 275 -21.29 14.87 11.21
C GLU A 275 -20.71 15.63 9.99
N HIS A 276 -20.35 14.91 8.93
CA HIS A 276 -19.75 15.44 7.70
C HIS A 276 -20.58 15.13 6.45
N ARG A 277 -21.90 15.40 6.50
CA ARG A 277 -22.87 14.99 5.47
C ARG A 277 -22.52 15.44 4.05
N GLU A 278 -22.04 16.67 3.91
CA GLU A 278 -21.63 17.23 2.61
C GLU A 278 -20.48 16.44 1.98
N LEU A 279 -19.43 16.16 2.77
CA LEU A 279 -18.30 15.35 2.34
C LEU A 279 -18.75 13.92 2.02
N ALA A 280 -19.59 13.32 2.88
CA ALA A 280 -20.12 11.98 2.68
C ALA A 280 -20.93 11.90 1.37
N ALA A 281 -21.83 12.85 1.13
CA ALA A 281 -22.61 12.95 -0.11
C ALA A 281 -21.70 13.08 -1.35
N ALA A 282 -20.62 13.86 -1.26
CA ALA A 282 -19.66 13.99 -2.35
C ALA A 282 -18.83 12.70 -2.58
N LEU A 283 -18.53 11.94 -1.54
CA LEU A 283 -17.79 10.67 -1.64
C LEU A 283 -18.64 9.52 -2.19
N ALA A 284 -19.95 9.51 -1.93
CA ALA A 284 -20.86 8.42 -2.29
C ALA A 284 -20.78 8.03 -3.78
N PRO A 285 -20.93 8.95 -4.77
CA PRO A 285 -20.84 8.59 -6.19
C PRO A 285 -19.42 8.17 -6.63
N ARG A 286 -18.39 8.47 -5.82
CA ARG A 286 -16.99 8.16 -6.12
C ARG A 286 -16.54 6.81 -5.59
N SER A 287 -17.31 6.15 -4.72
CA SER A 287 -17.00 4.87 -4.07
C SER A 287 -17.06 3.61 -4.99
N CYS A 288 -17.01 3.79 -6.31
CA CYS A 288 -17.06 2.72 -7.32
C CYS A 288 -18.20 1.71 -7.12
N GLY A 289 -19.42 2.20 -6.86
CA GLY A 289 -20.61 1.37 -6.67
C GLY A 289 -20.81 0.85 -5.24
N GLN A 290 -20.14 1.45 -4.25
CA GLN A 290 -20.35 1.16 -2.82
C GLN A 290 -20.78 2.42 -2.03
N PRO A 291 -21.87 3.10 -2.42
CA PRO A 291 -22.31 4.32 -1.75
C PRO A 291 -22.63 4.10 -0.27
N GLN A 292 -22.96 2.86 0.14
CA GLN A 292 -23.19 2.49 1.54
C GLN A 292 -21.96 2.76 2.44
N ALA A 293 -20.76 2.93 1.87
CA ALA A 293 -19.59 3.36 2.62
C ALA A 293 -19.80 4.69 3.34
N THR A 294 -20.51 5.62 2.70
CA THR A 294 -20.79 6.94 3.28
C THR A 294 -21.96 6.93 4.25
N GLU A 295 -22.52 5.76 4.54
CA GLU A 295 -23.54 5.52 5.56
C GLU A 295 -22.98 4.71 6.74
N SER A 296 -21.67 4.45 6.77
CA SER A 296 -21.03 3.78 7.89
C SER A 296 -20.97 4.68 9.13
N ALA A 297 -20.83 4.08 10.31
CA ALA A 297 -20.69 4.80 11.58
C ALA A 297 -19.45 5.70 11.60
N ALA A 298 -18.36 5.24 10.97
CA ALA A 298 -17.16 6.04 10.76
C ALA A 298 -16.42 5.60 9.48
N LEU A 299 -15.72 6.55 8.87
CA LEU A 299 -14.81 6.33 7.74
C LEU A 299 -13.39 6.78 8.10
N LEU A 300 -12.46 5.84 8.08
CA LEU A 300 -11.03 6.17 7.98
C LEU A 300 -10.70 6.36 6.51
N LEU A 301 -10.18 7.53 6.14
CA LEU A 301 -9.75 7.92 4.82
C LEU A 301 -8.22 7.98 4.77
N VAL A 302 -7.62 7.37 3.75
CA VAL A 302 -6.18 7.44 3.49
C VAL A 302 -5.96 8.13 2.16
N ALA A 303 -5.29 9.28 2.19
CA ALA A 303 -5.08 10.14 1.03
C ALA A 303 -3.60 10.39 0.80
N GLY A 304 -3.19 10.52 -0.46
CA GLY A 304 -1.80 10.80 -0.83
C GLY A 304 -1.69 11.92 -1.85
N THR A 305 -0.64 11.88 -2.66
CA THR A 305 -0.32 12.93 -3.63
C THR A 305 -1.39 13.02 -4.72
N PRO A 306 -1.93 14.22 -5.05
CA PRO A 306 -2.96 14.36 -6.08
C PRO A 306 -2.55 13.89 -7.48
N GLU A 307 -1.30 14.18 -7.84
CA GLU A 307 -0.72 13.94 -9.16
C GLU A 307 0.65 13.28 -8.96
N PRO A 308 0.67 12.00 -8.51
CA PRO A 308 1.91 11.32 -8.17
C PRO A 308 2.67 10.93 -9.44
N THR A 309 4.00 10.94 -9.35
CA THR A 309 4.84 10.17 -10.29
C THR A 309 4.55 8.67 -10.16
N PRO A 310 4.91 7.82 -11.14
CA PRO A 310 4.71 6.36 -11.01
C PRO A 310 5.32 5.77 -9.72
N ARG A 311 6.55 6.17 -9.38
CA ARG A 311 7.23 5.78 -8.13
C ARG A 311 6.43 6.21 -6.89
N GLN A 312 5.97 7.46 -6.85
CA GLN A 312 5.13 7.97 -5.77
C GLN A 312 3.78 7.24 -5.71
N ALA A 313 3.17 6.92 -6.85
CA ALA A 313 1.89 6.21 -6.88
C ALA A 313 2.04 4.80 -6.29
N ARG A 314 3.11 4.07 -6.64
CA ARG A 314 3.43 2.77 -6.03
C ARG A 314 3.59 2.90 -4.52
N HIS A 315 4.44 3.84 -4.08
CA HIS A 315 4.68 4.09 -2.67
C HIS A 315 3.37 4.42 -1.92
N ASP A 316 2.65 5.45 -2.36
CA ASP A 316 1.42 5.93 -1.71
C ASP A 316 0.34 4.86 -1.63
N LEU A 317 0.14 4.07 -2.70
CA LEU A 317 -0.88 3.00 -2.73
C LEU A 317 -0.49 1.80 -1.86
N VAL A 318 0.77 1.35 -1.89
CA VAL A 318 1.22 0.24 -1.03
C VAL A 318 1.13 0.64 0.44
N HIS A 319 1.55 1.85 0.79
CA HIS A 319 1.39 2.40 2.14
C HIS A 319 -0.07 2.59 2.55
N ALA A 320 -0.94 3.01 1.64
CA ALA A 320 -2.37 3.10 1.93
C ALA A 320 -2.97 1.72 2.24
N GLY A 321 -2.58 0.68 1.50
CA GLY A 321 -2.98 -0.70 1.77
C GLY A 321 -2.46 -1.20 3.12
N LEU A 322 -1.20 -0.92 3.46
CA LEU A 322 -0.62 -1.20 4.77
C LEU A 322 -1.44 -0.51 5.89
N ALA A 323 -1.71 0.79 5.75
CA ALA A 323 -2.39 1.62 6.76
C ALA A 323 -3.81 1.15 7.04
N VAL A 324 -4.56 0.88 5.99
CA VAL A 324 -5.91 0.33 6.15
C VAL A 324 -5.86 -1.09 6.73
N HIS A 325 -4.85 -1.89 6.42
CA HIS A 325 -4.70 -3.21 7.04
C HIS A 325 -4.50 -3.12 8.56
N GLN A 326 -3.61 -2.23 9.03
CA GLN A 326 -3.36 -2.05 10.46
C GLN A 326 -4.61 -1.54 11.19
N ALA A 327 -5.30 -0.55 10.61
CA ALA A 327 -6.58 -0.07 11.09
C ALA A 327 -7.62 -1.21 11.18
N TRP A 328 -7.64 -2.11 10.20
CA TRP A 328 -8.57 -3.23 10.15
C TRP A 328 -8.26 -4.31 11.19
N LEU A 329 -6.99 -4.61 11.45
CA LEU A 329 -6.59 -5.50 12.56
C LEU A 329 -6.97 -4.88 13.91
N ALA A 330 -6.74 -3.58 14.10
CA ALA A 330 -7.17 -2.87 15.30
C ALA A 330 -8.69 -2.93 15.49
N ALA A 331 -9.47 -2.69 14.43
CA ALA A 331 -10.94 -2.81 14.48
C ALA A 331 -11.37 -4.24 14.82
N THR A 332 -10.72 -5.26 14.25
CA THR A 332 -11.01 -6.68 14.51
C THR A 332 -10.74 -7.04 15.97
N ARG A 333 -9.62 -6.60 16.54
CA ARG A 333 -9.27 -6.80 17.95
C ARG A 333 -10.29 -6.16 18.91
N LEU A 334 -10.90 -5.06 18.49
CA LEU A 334 -11.96 -4.36 19.24
C LEU A 334 -13.36 -4.95 18.99
N GLY A 335 -13.47 -6.07 18.26
CA GLY A 335 -14.75 -6.70 17.93
C GLY A 335 -15.62 -5.90 16.96
N LEU A 336 -15.08 -4.86 16.32
CA LEU A 336 -15.82 -3.99 15.41
C LEU A 336 -15.96 -4.59 14.02
N ARG A 337 -17.06 -4.23 13.35
CA ARG A 337 -17.26 -4.57 11.94
C ARG A 337 -16.50 -3.58 11.08
N ALA A 338 -15.70 -4.08 10.15
CA ALA A 338 -14.90 -3.24 9.28
C ALA A 338 -14.92 -3.75 7.83
N ARG A 339 -14.87 -2.82 6.87
CA ARG A 339 -14.82 -3.13 5.44
C ARG A 339 -13.90 -2.16 4.68
N PRO A 340 -12.82 -2.64 4.06
CA PRO A 340 -11.98 -1.79 3.22
C PRO A 340 -12.70 -1.37 1.94
N VAL A 341 -12.46 -0.13 1.48
CA VAL A 341 -13.00 0.42 0.23
C VAL A 341 -11.83 0.91 -0.62
N GLY A 342 -11.42 0.08 -1.59
CA GLY A 342 -10.20 0.26 -2.40
C GLY A 342 -10.37 1.02 -3.71
N CYS A 343 -11.55 1.52 -4.04
CA CYS A 343 -11.80 2.19 -5.32
C CYS A 343 -12.52 3.51 -5.11
N TRP A 344 -11.85 4.58 -5.53
CA TRP A 344 -12.32 5.96 -5.44
C TRP A 344 -12.11 6.67 -6.78
N ILE A 345 -13.20 7.03 -7.47
CA ILE A 345 -13.17 7.66 -8.79
C ILE A 345 -12.80 9.14 -8.61
N ASP A 346 -11.56 9.48 -8.97
CA ASP A 346 -11.03 10.85 -9.00
C ASP A 346 -11.37 11.68 -7.74
N ALA A 347 -11.42 11.02 -6.59
CA ALA A 347 -11.73 11.66 -5.32
C ALA A 347 -10.50 12.45 -4.84
N VAL A 348 -10.62 13.77 -4.85
CA VAL A 348 -9.60 14.69 -4.35
C VAL A 348 -10.20 15.46 -3.18
N LEU A 349 -9.59 15.34 -2.01
CA LEU A 349 -9.94 16.06 -0.80
C LEU A 349 -9.17 17.40 -0.75
N ARG A 350 -9.85 18.49 -0.37
CA ARG A 350 -9.22 19.76 0.03
C ARG A 350 -9.14 19.77 1.55
N LEU A 351 -8.04 19.22 2.06
CA LEU A 351 -7.60 19.45 3.43
C LEU A 351 -6.79 20.77 3.41
N PRO A 352 -6.02 21.16 4.45
CA PRO A 352 -5.12 22.32 4.33
C PRO A 352 -4.24 22.25 3.07
N GLU A 353 -3.98 21.04 2.57
CA GLU A 353 -3.46 20.79 1.23
C GLU A 353 -4.39 19.87 0.42
N ARG A 354 -4.35 19.99 -0.92
CA ARG A 354 -5.06 19.09 -1.84
C ARG A 354 -4.44 17.68 -1.75
N ARG A 355 -5.27 16.65 -1.53
CA ARG A 355 -4.86 15.24 -1.46
C ARG A 355 -5.78 14.35 -2.26
N ARG A 356 -5.27 13.28 -2.88
CA ARG A 356 -6.12 12.28 -3.56
C ARG A 356 -6.47 11.17 -2.58
N LEU A 357 -7.75 10.85 -2.44
CA LEU A 357 -8.20 9.70 -1.68
C LEU A 357 -7.76 8.42 -2.40
N LEU A 358 -6.99 7.59 -1.69
CA LEU A 358 -6.41 6.36 -2.21
C LEU A 358 -7.20 5.15 -1.70
N HIS A 359 -7.50 5.15 -0.40
CA HIS A 359 -8.14 4.03 0.27
C HIS A 359 -8.99 4.49 1.46
N ALA A 360 -9.82 3.61 1.98
CA ALA A 360 -10.60 3.86 3.18
C ALA A 360 -10.95 2.56 3.90
N LEU A 361 -11.30 2.70 5.19
CA LEU A 361 -11.92 1.66 6.01
C LEU A 361 -13.26 2.18 6.52
N ALA A 362 -14.35 1.53 6.14
CA ALA A 362 -15.65 1.75 6.74
C ALA A 362 -15.79 0.92 8.02
N LEU A 363 -16.28 1.56 9.07
CA LEU A 363 -16.41 1.00 10.41
C LEU A 363 -17.86 1.00 10.86
N GLY A 364 -18.26 -0.05 11.55
CA GLY A 364 -19.55 -0.17 12.21
C GLY A 364 -19.38 -0.76 13.62
N PRO A 365 -20.43 -0.70 14.45
CA PRO A 365 -20.42 -1.30 15.78
C PRO A 365 -20.15 -2.80 15.71
N ALA A 366 -19.76 -3.37 16.86
CA ALA A 366 -19.78 -4.81 17.04
C ALA A 366 -21.18 -5.38 16.72
N PRO A 367 -21.28 -6.62 16.21
CA PRO A 367 -22.57 -7.29 16.12
C PRO A 367 -23.23 -7.28 17.49
N MET A 368 -24.50 -6.90 17.59
CA MET A 368 -25.24 -7.17 18.82
C MET A 368 -25.34 -8.69 18.95
N ASP A 369 -24.94 -9.24 20.10
CA ASP A 369 -25.20 -10.64 20.42
C ASP A 369 -26.70 -10.87 20.25
N ARG A 370 -27.06 -11.78 19.34
CA ARG A 370 -28.43 -12.27 19.23
C ARG A 370 -28.62 -13.24 20.38
N SER A 371 -28.78 -12.71 21.59
CA SER A 371 -29.13 -13.47 22.80
C SER A 371 -30.48 -14.14 22.65
#